data_AF-A0A7S0WQP3-F1
#
_entry.id   AF-A0A7S0WQP3-F1
#
_cell.length_a   1.000
_cell.length_b   1.000
_cell.length_c   1.000
_cell.angle_alpha   90.00
_cell.angle_beta   90.00
_cell.angle_gamma   90.00
#
_symmetry.space_group_name_H-M   'P 1'
#
loop_
_entity.id
_entity.type
_entity.pdbx_description
1 polymer ?
#
loop_
_entity_poly.entity_id
_entity_poly.type
_entity_poly.pdbx_seq_one_letter_code
_entity_poly.pdbx_strand_id
1 'polypeptide(L)'
;EVLAPVGGWAQMRAAVENGADAVYFGLTDFNARARASNFDPAELPAIMEYLHGRGVKGFVTLNVLVFDGELADVEARLRQMAAAGVDAVIVQDLGVVELMRRVAPGLPVHGSTQMSITSAEGAAFAGGRGVERVVVGRELSVREIAKVVEGSRETEVEAFVHGALCVSYSGQCFSSEAWGGRSANRGQCAQACRLPYGLLVDGNLAAMG
;
A
#
# COMPACT_ATOMS: atom_id res chain seq x y z
N GLU A 1 -9.60 13.47 -6.86
CA GLU A 1 -9.47 12.04 -7.15
C GLU A 1 -9.94 11.26 -5.93
N VAL A 2 -10.86 10.32 -6.10
CA VAL A 2 -11.30 9.34 -5.12
C VAL A 2 -10.73 7.98 -5.54
N LEU A 3 -9.81 7.47 -4.73
CA LEU A 3 -9.15 6.18 -4.94
C LEU A 3 -9.77 5.10 -4.03
N ALA A 4 -10.40 4.08 -4.63
CA ALA A 4 -11.10 3.03 -3.89
C ALA A 4 -10.27 1.73 -3.75
N PRO A 5 -10.17 1.12 -2.56
CA PRO A 5 -9.62 -0.23 -2.42
C PRO A 5 -10.56 -1.28 -2.99
N VAL A 6 -10.04 -2.18 -3.82
CA VAL A 6 -10.81 -3.31 -4.35
C VAL A 6 -10.07 -4.64 -4.12
N GLY A 7 -10.79 -5.63 -3.61
CA GLY A 7 -10.24 -6.96 -3.27
C GLY A 7 -10.66 -8.08 -4.21
N GLY A 8 -11.39 -7.74 -5.27
CA GLY A 8 -11.97 -8.68 -6.24
C GLY A 8 -12.99 -7.99 -7.16
N TRP A 9 -13.52 -8.74 -8.13
CA TRP A 9 -14.41 -8.22 -9.18
C TRP A 9 -15.70 -7.57 -8.66
N ALA A 10 -16.29 -8.09 -7.58
CA ALA A 10 -17.51 -7.52 -7.03
C ALA A 10 -17.27 -6.10 -6.48
N GLN A 11 -16.18 -5.91 -5.73
CA GLN A 11 -15.77 -4.61 -5.20
C GLN A 11 -15.31 -3.67 -6.31
N MET A 12 -14.62 -4.19 -7.33
CA MET A 12 -14.20 -3.41 -8.48
C MET A 12 -15.39 -2.84 -9.25
N ARG A 13 -16.38 -3.68 -9.60
CA ARG A 13 -17.61 -3.21 -10.23
C ARG A 13 -18.33 -2.19 -9.35
N ALA A 14 -18.48 -2.47 -8.06
CA ALA A 14 -19.11 -1.51 -7.14
C ALA A 14 -18.40 -0.16 -7.11
N ALA A 15 -17.07 -0.13 -7.03
CA ALA A 15 -16.30 1.12 -7.01
C ALA A 15 -16.48 1.94 -8.30
N VAL A 16 -16.36 1.27 -9.45
CA VAL A 16 -16.47 1.91 -10.77
C VAL A 16 -17.88 2.45 -11.02
N GLU A 17 -18.92 1.66 -10.76
CA GLU A 17 -20.31 2.08 -10.97
C GLU A 17 -20.76 3.18 -10.00
N ASN A 18 -20.02 3.42 -8.90
CA ASN A 18 -20.30 4.49 -7.94
C ASN A 18 -19.34 5.69 -8.07
N GLY A 19 -18.62 5.82 -9.19
CA GLY A 19 -17.88 7.04 -9.54
C GLY A 19 -16.51 7.17 -8.89
N ALA A 20 -15.83 6.06 -8.59
CA ALA A 20 -14.40 6.12 -8.25
C ALA A 20 -13.58 6.63 -9.45
N ASP A 21 -12.70 7.61 -9.23
CA ASP A 21 -11.77 8.10 -10.26
C ASP A 21 -10.65 7.06 -10.53
N ALA A 22 -10.30 6.30 -9.50
CA ALA A 22 -9.27 5.28 -9.55
C ALA A 22 -9.57 4.14 -8.56
N VAL A 23 -8.99 2.97 -8.81
CA VAL A 23 -9.00 1.83 -7.87
C VAL A 23 -7.57 1.37 -7.59
N TYR A 24 -7.33 0.85 -6.38
CA TYR A 24 -6.13 0.07 -6.11
C TYR A 24 -6.45 -1.33 -5.66
N PHE A 25 -5.62 -2.28 -6.08
CA PHE A 25 -5.77 -3.70 -5.79
C PHE A 25 -4.43 -4.41 -5.67
N GLY A 26 -4.44 -5.53 -4.94
CA GLY A 26 -3.32 -6.45 -4.89
C GLY A 26 -3.55 -7.62 -5.86
N LEU A 27 -2.45 -8.17 -6.36
CA LEU A 27 -2.43 -9.49 -6.97
C LEU A 27 -2.31 -10.57 -5.88
N THR A 28 -2.27 -11.84 -6.24
CA THR A 28 -2.11 -12.92 -5.24
C THR A 28 -0.75 -12.88 -4.53
N ASP A 29 0.24 -12.20 -5.08
CA ASP A 29 1.60 -12.05 -4.54
C ASP A 29 1.94 -10.60 -4.13
N PHE A 30 3.04 -10.44 -3.39
CA PHE A 30 3.73 -9.19 -3.06
C PHE A 30 2.92 -7.99 -2.52
N ASN A 31 1.80 -8.22 -1.85
CA ASN A 31 0.97 -7.15 -1.30
C ASN A 31 0.67 -7.31 0.19
N ALA A 32 0.41 -6.19 0.85
CA ALA A 32 0.15 -6.15 2.29
C ALA A 32 -1.27 -6.62 2.69
N ARG A 33 -2.03 -7.25 1.79
CA ARG A 33 -3.35 -7.83 2.04
C ARG A 33 -3.42 -9.27 1.51
N ALA A 34 -2.42 -10.09 1.84
CA ALA A 34 -2.31 -11.49 1.42
C ALA A 34 -3.53 -12.39 1.77
N ARG A 35 -4.46 -11.92 2.62
CA ARG A 35 -5.68 -12.65 2.99
C ARG A 35 -6.94 -12.20 2.24
N ALA A 36 -6.86 -11.16 1.42
CA ALA A 36 -7.95 -10.81 0.52
C ALA A 36 -8.00 -11.81 -0.64
N SER A 37 -9.15 -11.91 -1.33
CA SER A 37 -9.26 -12.77 -2.52
C SER A 37 -8.19 -12.42 -3.55
N ASN A 38 -7.97 -11.11 -3.74
CA ASN A 38 -7.03 -10.54 -4.71
C ASN A 38 -7.29 -11.05 -6.14
N PHE A 39 -6.53 -10.55 -7.09
CA PHE A 39 -6.66 -10.97 -8.49
C PHE A 39 -5.51 -11.88 -8.89
N ASP A 40 -5.78 -12.87 -9.73
CA ASP A 40 -4.71 -13.63 -10.34
C ASP A 40 -3.92 -12.71 -11.28
N PRO A 41 -2.58 -12.73 -11.23
CA PRO A 41 -1.72 -12.08 -12.21
C PRO A 41 -2.18 -12.16 -13.67
N ALA A 42 -2.69 -13.31 -14.12
CA ALA A 42 -3.15 -13.54 -15.48
C ALA A 42 -4.38 -12.72 -15.85
N GLU A 43 -5.17 -12.27 -14.87
CA GLU A 43 -6.35 -11.42 -15.10
C GLU A 43 -5.98 -9.95 -15.36
N LEU A 44 -4.73 -9.55 -15.09
CA LEU A 44 -4.33 -8.15 -15.12
C LEU A 44 -4.65 -7.42 -16.44
N PRO A 45 -4.41 -7.98 -17.64
CA PRO A 45 -4.79 -7.32 -18.89
C PRO A 45 -6.30 -7.05 -19.00
N ALA A 46 -7.14 -8.02 -18.61
CA ALA A 46 -8.59 -7.88 -18.66
C ALA A 46 -9.11 -6.87 -17.62
N ILE A 47 -8.46 -6.81 -16.46
CA ILE A 47 -8.76 -5.81 -15.42
C ILE A 47 -8.46 -4.40 -15.95
N MET A 48 -7.27 -4.18 -16.51
CA MET A 48 -6.89 -2.86 -17.01
C MET A 48 -7.76 -2.43 -18.19
N GLU A 49 -8.08 -3.35 -19.11
CA GLU A 49 -9.03 -3.09 -20.20
C GLU A 49 -10.42 -2.67 -19.67
N TYR A 50 -10.94 -3.36 -18.65
CA TYR A 50 -12.22 -3.04 -18.01
C TYR A 50 -12.23 -1.64 -17.39
N LEU A 51 -11.15 -1.27 -16.69
CA LEU A 51 -11.01 0.01 -15.99
C LEU A 51 -10.83 1.17 -16.98
N HIS A 52 -9.89 1.05 -17.91
CA HIS A 52 -9.61 2.06 -18.93
C HIS A 52 -10.78 2.28 -19.86
N GLY A 53 -11.52 1.22 -20.23
CA GLY A 53 -12.76 1.32 -21.00
C GLY A 53 -13.87 2.12 -20.31
N ARG A 54 -13.72 2.41 -19.01
CA ARG A 54 -14.64 3.24 -18.21
C ARG A 54 -14.02 4.54 -17.73
N GLY A 55 -12.81 4.86 -18.18
CA GLY A 55 -12.07 6.07 -17.77
C GLY A 55 -11.60 6.04 -16.31
N VAL A 56 -11.48 4.85 -15.70
CA VAL A 56 -11.01 4.67 -14.32
C VAL A 56 -9.56 4.20 -14.34
N LYS A 57 -8.72 4.76 -13.48
CA LYS A 57 -7.31 4.33 -13.34
C LYS A 57 -7.19 3.09 -12.45
N GLY A 58 -6.23 2.22 -12.75
CA GLY A 58 -5.90 1.03 -11.98
C GLY A 58 -4.48 1.07 -11.41
N PHE A 59 -4.37 1.07 -10.08
CA PHE A 59 -3.11 1.01 -9.36
C PHE A 59 -2.90 -0.36 -8.73
N VAL A 60 -1.71 -0.95 -8.91
CA VAL A 60 -1.40 -2.27 -8.32
C VAL A 60 -0.50 -2.11 -7.12
N THR A 61 -0.80 -2.82 -6.03
CA THR A 61 0.05 -2.83 -4.85
C THR A 61 1.19 -3.84 -4.98
N LEU A 62 2.42 -3.38 -4.74
CA LEU A 62 3.63 -4.17 -4.49
C LEU A 62 4.29 -3.65 -3.20
N ASN A 63 3.48 -3.58 -2.15
CA ASN A 63 3.78 -2.83 -0.92
C ASN A 63 4.22 -3.73 0.24
N VAL A 64 5.17 -4.63 -0.01
CA VAL A 64 5.81 -5.43 1.02
C VAL A 64 7.32 -5.26 0.93
N LEU A 65 8.04 -5.63 1.99
CA LEU A 65 9.49 -5.83 1.90
C LEU A 65 9.78 -7.03 1.01
N VAL A 66 10.81 -6.91 0.17
CA VAL A 66 11.21 -7.95 -0.78
C VAL A 66 12.55 -8.54 -0.35
N PHE A 67 12.65 -9.87 -0.36
CA PHE A 67 13.91 -10.55 -0.06
C PHE A 67 14.71 -10.79 -1.34
N ASP A 68 16.04 -10.92 -1.22
CA ASP A 68 16.94 -11.08 -2.36
C ASP A 68 16.53 -12.22 -3.31
N GLY A 69 16.09 -13.35 -2.76
CA GLY A 69 15.62 -14.50 -3.54
C GLY A 69 14.31 -14.28 -4.31
N GLU A 70 13.57 -13.21 -4.00
CA GLU A 70 12.29 -12.86 -4.62
C GLU A 70 12.45 -11.79 -5.73
N LEU A 71 13.65 -11.21 -5.89
CA LEU A 71 13.88 -10.09 -6.82
C LEU A 71 13.58 -10.44 -8.28
N ALA A 72 13.87 -11.67 -8.70
CA ALA A 72 13.57 -12.12 -10.07
C ALA A 72 12.05 -12.19 -10.34
N ASP A 73 11.29 -12.68 -9.36
CA ASP A 73 9.83 -12.76 -9.45
C ASP A 73 9.21 -11.37 -9.44
N VAL A 74 9.72 -10.47 -8.58
CA VAL A 74 9.33 -9.06 -8.54
C VAL A 74 9.62 -8.36 -9.87
N GLU A 75 10.79 -8.58 -10.47
CA GLU A 75 11.10 -8.03 -11.79
C GLU A 75 10.10 -8.51 -12.86
N ALA A 76 9.84 -9.82 -12.92
CA ALA A 76 8.88 -10.38 -13.86
C ALA A 76 7.48 -9.78 -13.68
N ARG A 77 7.06 -9.62 -12.42
CA ARG A 77 5.81 -9.00 -12.02
C ARG A 77 5.72 -7.53 -12.46
N LEU A 78 6.76 -6.73 -12.24
CA LEU A 78 6.82 -5.33 -12.66
C LEU A 78 6.72 -5.18 -14.19
N ARG A 79 7.41 -6.05 -14.94
CA ARG A 79 7.33 -6.07 -16.40
C ARG A 79 5.92 -6.41 -16.88
N GLN A 80 5.25 -7.35 -16.21
CA GLN A 80 3.86 -7.70 -16.51
C GLN A 80 2.90 -6.53 -16.22
N MET A 81 3.08 -5.82 -15.10
CA MET A 81 2.29 -4.62 -14.77
C MET A 81 2.46 -3.53 -15.83
N ALA A 82 3.69 -3.25 -16.24
CA ALA A 82 3.97 -2.29 -17.31
C ALA A 82 3.32 -2.69 -18.64
N ALA A 83 3.45 -3.98 -19.03
CA ALA A 83 2.88 -4.48 -20.28
C ALA A 83 1.33 -4.46 -20.29
N ALA A 84 0.70 -4.65 -19.13
CA ALA A 84 -0.76 -4.60 -18.98
C ALA A 84 -1.31 -3.16 -18.91
N GLY A 85 -0.45 -2.14 -18.89
CA GLY A 85 -0.87 -0.73 -18.82
C GLY A 85 -1.32 -0.29 -17.43
N VAL A 86 -0.81 -0.88 -16.35
CA VAL A 86 -1.06 -0.40 -14.98
C VAL A 86 -0.70 1.09 -14.87
N ASP A 87 -1.56 1.89 -14.24
CA ASP A 87 -1.38 3.35 -14.18
C ASP A 87 -0.33 3.77 -13.14
N ALA A 88 -0.16 2.99 -12.07
CA ALA A 88 0.90 3.17 -11.08
C ALA A 88 1.08 1.91 -10.22
N VAL A 89 2.28 1.72 -9.66
CA VAL A 89 2.54 0.68 -8.65
C VAL A 89 2.75 1.33 -7.29
N ILE A 90 2.03 0.85 -6.28
CA ILE A 90 2.12 1.33 -4.90
C ILE A 90 3.15 0.46 -4.15
N VAL A 91 4.30 1.04 -3.81
CA VAL A 91 5.47 0.30 -3.30
C VAL A 91 5.86 0.71 -1.88
N GLN A 92 6.48 -0.21 -1.15
CA GLN A 92 7.11 0.06 0.14
C GLN A 92 8.64 0.15 0.01
N ASP A 93 9.22 -0.80 -0.72
CA ASP A 93 10.65 -1.08 -0.70
C ASP A 93 11.43 -0.17 -1.67
N LEU A 94 12.46 0.53 -1.16
CA LEU A 94 13.27 1.42 -2.00
C LEU A 94 14.08 0.67 -3.07
N GLY A 95 14.46 -0.58 -2.82
CA GLY A 95 15.10 -1.44 -3.81
C GLY A 95 14.16 -1.74 -4.98
N VAL A 96 12.85 -1.89 -4.71
CA VAL A 96 11.82 -2.02 -5.75
C VAL A 96 11.65 -0.73 -6.54
N VAL A 97 11.66 0.44 -5.89
CA VAL A 97 11.66 1.75 -6.59
C VAL A 97 12.81 1.81 -7.60
N GLU A 98 14.03 1.49 -7.17
CA GLU A 98 15.22 1.49 -8.04
C GLU A 98 15.15 0.42 -9.13
N LEU A 99 14.57 -0.75 -8.85
CA LEU A 99 14.37 -1.81 -9.84
C LEU A 99 13.37 -1.36 -10.92
N MET A 100 12.23 -0.77 -10.54
CA MET A 100 11.22 -0.25 -11.46
C MET A 100 11.81 0.74 -12.45
N ARG A 101 12.64 1.68 -11.98
CA ARG A 101 13.33 2.65 -12.84
C ARG A 101 14.22 1.99 -13.91
N ARG A 102 14.73 0.79 -13.66
CA ARG A 102 15.55 0.04 -14.63
C ARG A 102 14.70 -0.79 -15.59
N VAL A 103 13.67 -1.47 -15.08
CA VAL A 103 12.95 -2.52 -15.83
C VAL A 103 11.63 -2.05 -16.43
N ALA A 104 11.05 -1.01 -15.87
CA ALA A 104 9.78 -0.39 -16.26
C ALA A 104 9.82 1.15 -16.04
N PRO A 105 10.78 1.89 -16.65
CA PRO A 105 10.99 3.32 -16.38
C PRO A 105 9.79 4.24 -16.67
N GLY A 106 8.84 3.79 -17.51
CA GLY A 106 7.64 4.56 -17.83
C GLY A 106 6.43 4.24 -16.95
N LEU A 107 6.57 3.31 -15.98
CA LEU A 107 5.49 2.93 -15.07
C LEU A 107 5.57 3.79 -13.79
N PRO A 108 4.57 4.65 -13.52
CA PRO A 108 4.60 5.53 -12.34
C PRO A 108 4.71 4.77 -11.02
N VAL A 109 5.41 5.38 -10.06
CA VAL A 109 5.65 4.82 -8.73
C VAL A 109 4.95 5.67 -7.69
N HIS A 110 4.09 5.04 -6.90
CA HIS A 110 3.46 5.64 -5.73
C HIS A 110 4.05 5.03 -4.44
N GLY A 111 4.38 5.85 -3.47
CA GLY A 111 4.87 5.43 -2.17
C GLY A 111 3.72 5.01 -1.26
N SER A 112 3.76 3.78 -0.76
CA SER A 112 2.80 3.24 0.18
C SER A 112 2.90 3.90 1.55
N THR A 113 1.81 3.90 2.33
CA THR A 113 1.88 4.22 3.77
C THR A 113 2.88 3.38 4.54
N GLN A 114 3.26 2.21 4.01
CA GLN A 114 4.32 1.38 4.59
C GLN A 114 5.73 1.97 4.46
N MET A 115 5.92 3.02 3.67
CA MET A 115 7.17 3.80 3.65
C MET A 115 7.31 4.72 4.87
N SER A 116 6.26 4.84 5.71
CA SER A 116 6.31 5.63 6.95
C SER A 116 6.63 7.12 6.73
N ILE A 117 6.19 7.67 5.59
CA ILE A 117 6.40 9.08 5.25
C ILE A 117 5.37 9.94 5.97
N THR A 118 5.84 10.85 6.83
CA THR A 118 4.98 11.78 7.60
C THR A 118 5.49 13.22 7.60
N SER A 119 6.42 13.56 6.73
CA SER A 119 6.99 14.91 6.64
C SER A 119 7.23 15.32 5.20
N ALA A 120 7.37 16.63 4.96
CA ALA A 120 7.69 17.17 3.64
C ALA A 120 9.05 16.68 3.14
N GLU A 121 10.04 16.57 4.04
CA GLU A 121 11.38 16.06 3.73
C GLU A 121 11.33 14.59 3.31
N GLY A 122 10.50 13.78 3.97
CA GLY A 122 10.29 12.38 3.58
C GLY A 122 9.62 12.25 2.21
N ALA A 123 8.63 13.10 1.93
CA ALA A 123 7.99 13.16 0.62
C ALA A 123 8.98 13.58 -0.47
N ALA A 124 9.76 14.64 -0.23
CA ALA A 124 10.79 15.12 -1.16
C ALA A 124 11.91 14.09 -1.38
N PHE A 125 12.31 13.36 -0.33
CA PHE A 125 13.28 12.26 -0.45
C PHE A 125 12.79 11.15 -1.38
N ALA A 126 11.51 10.79 -1.29
CA ALA A 126 10.89 9.82 -2.19
C ALA A 126 10.76 10.39 -3.62
N GLY A 127 10.33 11.65 -3.75
CA GLY A 127 10.27 12.38 -5.01
C GLY A 127 11.57 12.38 -5.78
N GLY A 128 12.69 12.68 -5.09
CA GLY A 128 14.03 12.64 -5.67
C GLY A 128 14.48 11.26 -6.20
N ARG A 129 13.74 10.19 -5.87
CA ARG A 129 13.95 8.82 -6.37
C ARG A 129 12.93 8.42 -7.44
N GLY A 130 12.08 9.35 -7.89
CA GLY A 130 11.06 9.10 -8.91
C GLY A 130 9.76 8.52 -8.37
N VAL A 131 9.48 8.68 -7.08
CA VAL A 131 8.13 8.48 -6.54
C VAL A 131 7.30 9.72 -6.85
N GLU A 132 6.25 9.57 -7.65
CA GLU A 132 5.42 10.70 -8.10
C GLU A 132 4.40 11.12 -7.04
N ARG A 133 3.94 10.15 -6.24
CA ARG A 133 2.94 10.35 -5.18
C ARG A 133 3.29 9.57 -3.94
N VAL A 134 3.10 10.14 -2.75
CA VAL A 134 3.26 9.43 -1.47
C VAL A 134 1.95 9.38 -0.71
N VAL A 135 1.58 8.18 -0.24
CA VAL A 135 0.47 8.02 0.69
C VAL A 135 0.99 8.20 2.12
N VAL A 136 0.64 9.31 2.76
CA VAL A 136 1.21 9.67 4.08
C VAL A 136 0.65 8.84 5.23
N GLY A 137 1.42 8.73 6.31
CA GLY A 137 1.03 8.01 7.52
C GLY A 137 -0.32 8.46 8.06
N ARG A 138 -1.13 7.48 8.50
CA ARG A 138 -2.50 7.68 8.99
C ARG A 138 -2.57 8.29 10.39
N GLU A 139 -1.43 8.36 11.05
CA GLU A 139 -1.19 9.01 12.33
C GLU A 139 -1.12 10.55 12.22
N LEU A 140 -0.98 11.10 11.01
CA LEU A 140 -0.97 12.55 10.81
C LEU A 140 -2.36 13.16 10.96
N SER A 141 -2.42 14.31 11.64
CA SER A 141 -3.58 15.19 11.62
C SER A 141 -3.72 15.92 10.29
N VAL A 142 -4.92 16.41 9.98
CA VAL A 142 -5.18 17.24 8.78
C VAL A 142 -4.24 18.45 8.70
N ARG A 143 -3.90 19.06 9.85
CA ARG A 143 -2.96 20.19 9.91
C ARG A 143 -1.54 19.79 9.55
N GLU A 144 -1.11 18.59 9.93
CA GLU A 144 0.22 18.08 9.58
C GLU A 144 0.28 17.65 8.12
N ILE A 145 -0.77 17.01 7.60
CA ILE A 145 -0.89 16.69 6.16
C ILE A 145 -0.76 17.96 5.33
N ALA A 146 -1.43 19.05 5.71
CA ALA A 146 -1.32 20.34 5.01
C ALA A 146 0.12 20.88 4.97
N LYS A 147 0.91 20.69 6.04
CA LYS A 147 2.33 21.07 6.06
C LYS A 147 3.18 20.20 5.13
N VAL A 148 2.88 18.90 5.04
CA VAL A 148 3.57 18.01 4.09
C VAL A 148 3.32 18.51 2.67
N VAL A 149 2.05 18.76 2.31
CA VAL A 149 1.65 19.28 0.99
C VAL A 149 2.36 20.58 0.64
N GLU A 150 2.43 21.53 1.58
CA GLU A 150 3.10 22.82 1.36
C GLU A 150 4.59 22.67 1.05
N GLY A 151 5.26 21.74 1.74
CA GLY A 151 6.69 21.48 1.62
C GLY A 151 7.09 20.49 0.52
N SER A 152 6.15 19.75 -0.08
CA SER A 152 6.43 18.71 -1.08
C SER A 152 5.85 19.04 -2.46
N ARG A 153 6.20 20.22 -3.02
CA ARG A 153 5.57 20.73 -4.25
C ARG A 153 5.75 19.87 -5.51
N GLU A 154 6.79 19.04 -5.53
CA GLU A 154 7.13 18.17 -6.67
C GLU A 154 6.63 16.72 -6.49
N THR A 155 5.99 16.40 -5.36
CA THR A 155 5.51 15.05 -5.04
C THR A 155 4.07 15.13 -4.56
N GLU A 156 3.15 14.44 -5.24
CA GLU A 156 1.76 14.41 -4.84
C GLU A 156 1.61 13.76 -3.47
N VAL A 157 0.69 14.27 -2.66
CA VAL A 157 0.38 13.73 -1.33
C VAL A 157 -1.03 13.16 -1.35
N GLU A 158 -1.13 11.88 -1.01
CA GLU A 158 -2.39 11.17 -0.83
C GLU A 158 -2.59 10.81 0.64
N ALA A 159 -3.84 10.87 1.11
CA ALA A 159 -4.19 10.54 2.48
C ALA A 159 -5.41 9.61 2.54
N PHE A 160 -5.42 8.71 3.51
CA PHE A 160 -6.58 7.89 3.80
C PHE A 160 -7.67 8.71 4.47
N VAL A 161 -8.87 8.71 3.87
CA VAL A 161 -10.07 9.34 4.46
C VAL A 161 -10.95 8.33 5.23
N HIS A 162 -10.78 7.04 4.96
CA HIS A 162 -11.51 5.95 5.61
C HIS A 162 -10.66 4.67 5.67
N GLY A 163 -10.83 3.88 6.74
CA GLY A 163 -10.21 2.57 6.89
C GLY A 163 -9.76 2.26 8.32
N ALA A 164 -9.08 1.13 8.48
CA ALA A 164 -8.54 0.73 9.77
C ALA A 164 -7.27 1.53 10.12
N LEU A 165 -7.26 2.13 11.32
CA LEU A 165 -6.05 2.69 11.93
C LEU A 165 -5.24 1.59 12.62
N CYS A 166 -3.92 1.67 12.47
CA CYS A 166 -2.97 0.84 13.19
C CYS A 166 -2.72 1.44 14.58
N VAL A 167 -2.50 0.58 15.59
CA VAL A 167 -2.06 1.04 16.92
C VAL A 167 -0.58 1.44 16.92
N SER A 168 0.21 0.82 16.05
CA SER A 168 1.61 1.16 15.81
C SER A 168 1.73 2.15 14.65
N TYR A 169 2.91 2.73 14.50
CA TYR A 169 3.26 3.57 13.36
C TYR A 169 3.06 2.81 12.04
N SER A 170 2.54 3.49 11.01
CA SER A 170 2.13 2.84 9.76
C SER A 170 3.32 2.15 9.10
N GLY A 171 3.23 0.82 8.93
CA GLY A 171 4.29 -0.01 8.32
C GLY A 171 5.42 -0.45 9.25
N GLN A 172 5.34 -0.19 10.56
CA GLN A 172 6.42 -0.47 11.52
C GLN A 172 6.03 -1.46 12.63
N CYS A 173 4.97 -2.25 12.42
CA CYS A 173 4.49 -3.18 13.43
C CYS A 173 5.15 -4.56 13.30
N PHE A 174 5.85 -4.99 14.35
CA PHE A 174 6.45 -6.34 14.46
C PHE A 174 5.69 -7.28 15.40
N SER A 175 4.68 -6.80 16.13
CA SER A 175 4.01 -7.60 17.18
C SER A 175 3.39 -8.90 16.65
N SER A 176 2.78 -8.85 15.47
CA SER A 176 2.16 -10.02 14.82
C SER A 176 3.20 -11.10 14.46
N GLU A 177 4.40 -10.68 14.07
CA GLU A 177 5.51 -11.58 13.78
C GLU A 177 6.10 -12.14 15.06
N ALA A 178 6.44 -11.25 16.01
CA ALA A 178 7.09 -11.61 17.27
C ALA A 178 6.28 -12.63 18.08
N TRP A 179 4.95 -12.54 18.07
CA TRP A 179 4.10 -13.43 18.86
C TRP A 179 3.55 -14.64 18.09
N GLY A 180 3.41 -14.53 16.77
CA GLY A 180 2.68 -15.53 15.98
C GLY A 180 3.32 -15.92 14.66
N GLY A 181 4.55 -15.46 14.38
CA GLY A 181 5.30 -15.76 13.15
C GLY A 181 4.70 -15.16 11.88
N ARG A 182 3.73 -14.23 12.00
CA ARG A 182 2.99 -13.66 10.88
C ARG A 182 3.36 -12.21 10.66
N SER A 183 4.21 -11.94 9.67
CA SER A 183 4.69 -10.58 9.42
C SER A 183 3.62 -9.65 8.85
N ALA A 184 3.31 -8.58 9.60
CA ALA A 184 2.38 -7.55 9.16
C ALA A 184 2.89 -6.80 7.91
N ASN A 185 4.22 -6.63 7.82
CA ASN A 185 4.90 -5.99 6.70
C ASN A 185 4.95 -6.87 5.44
N ARG A 186 4.44 -8.11 5.54
CA ARG A 186 4.24 -9.05 4.43
C ARG A 186 2.76 -9.41 4.22
N GLY A 187 1.86 -8.55 4.71
CA GLY A 187 0.41 -8.71 4.52
C GLY A 187 -0.25 -9.81 5.35
N GLN A 188 0.48 -10.40 6.30
CA GLN A 188 -0.01 -11.51 7.12
C GLN A 188 -0.52 -11.07 8.50
N CYS A 189 -0.60 -9.75 8.76
CA CYS A 189 -0.99 -9.16 10.04
C CYS A 189 -2.16 -9.92 10.68
N ALA A 190 -1.93 -10.53 11.84
CA ALA A 190 -2.93 -11.25 12.61
C ALA A 190 -3.87 -10.33 13.39
N GLN A 191 -3.60 -9.02 13.38
CA GLN A 191 -4.31 -8.01 14.17
C GLN A 191 -4.31 -8.32 15.67
N ALA A 192 -3.15 -8.77 16.18
CA ALA A 192 -2.99 -9.11 17.59
C ALA A 192 -3.42 -7.97 18.53
N CYS A 193 -3.20 -6.72 18.14
CA CYS A 193 -3.65 -5.55 18.90
C CYS A 193 -5.18 -5.42 19.09
N ARG A 194 -5.98 -6.21 18.38
CA ARG A 194 -7.45 -6.25 18.49
C ARG A 194 -7.97 -7.44 19.30
N LEU A 195 -7.08 -8.30 19.78
CA LEU A 195 -7.45 -9.40 20.66
C LEU A 195 -7.83 -8.86 22.04
N PRO A 196 -8.63 -9.60 22.83
CA PRO A 196 -8.87 -9.23 24.21
C PRO A 196 -7.57 -9.29 25.01
N TYR A 197 -7.29 -8.24 25.78
CA TYR A 197 -6.17 -8.17 26.73
C TYR A 197 -6.70 -8.08 28.16
N GLY A 198 -5.88 -8.51 29.11
CA GLY A 198 -6.08 -8.28 30.55
C GLY A 198 -4.84 -7.64 31.16
N LEU A 199 -5.02 -6.91 32.26
CA LEU A 199 -3.91 -6.32 33.01
C LEU A 199 -3.49 -7.28 34.11
N LEU A 200 -2.20 -7.57 34.20
CA LEU A 200 -1.59 -8.31 35.30
C LEU A 200 -0.73 -7.35 36.12
N VAL A 201 -1.03 -7.21 37.41
CA VAL A 201 -0.25 -6.42 38.38
C VAL A 201 0.19 -7.37 39.50
N ASP A 202 1.51 -7.53 39.66
CA ASP A 202 2.10 -8.42 40.67
C ASP A 202 1.52 -9.85 40.66
N GLY A 203 1.27 -10.38 39.46
CA GLY A 203 0.72 -11.73 39.26
C GLY A 203 -0.81 -11.84 39.42
N ASN A 204 -1.50 -10.76 39.75
CA ASN A 204 -2.95 -10.73 39.90
C ASN A 204 -3.62 -10.05 38.70
N LEU A 205 -4.74 -10.63 38.24
CA LEU A 205 -5.59 -9.99 37.23
C LEU A 205 -6.23 -8.72 37.82
N ALA A 206 -6.02 -7.60 37.14
CA ALA A 206 -6.57 -6.31 37.46
C ALA A 206 -7.53 -5.84 36.35
N ALA A 207 -8.48 -4.98 36.71
CA ALA A 207 -9.36 -4.34 35.74
C ALA A 207 -8.55 -3.40 34.83
N MET A 208 -8.77 -3.49 33.53
CA MET A 208 -8.27 -2.50 32.57
C MET A 208 -9.23 -1.31 32.58
N GLY A 209 -9.04 -0.38 33.54
CA GLY A 209 -9.59 0.99 33.55
C GLY A 209 -11.08 1.15 33.22
#